data_AF-A0A2D8XF56-F1
#
_entry.id   AF-A0A2D8XF56-F1
#
_cell.length_a   1.000
_cell.length_b   1.000
_cell.length_c   1.000
_cell.angle_alpha   90.00
_cell.angle_beta   90.00
_cell.angle_gamma   90.00
#
_symmetry.space_group_name_H-M   'P 1'
#
loop_
_entity.id
_entity.type
_entity.pdbx_description
1 polymer ?
#
loop_
_entity_poly.entity_id
_entity_poly.type
_entity_poly.pdbx_seq_one_letter_code
_entity_poly.pdbx_strand_id
1 'polypeptide(L)'
;MTEEYEDMNDEPVNDEQSTTGLPEGVLERLGQYASRTKQDLQQVVAEFLEQIAKEHQCDNPADEDEDLLIDWAEQMFIETRNRGSGGMVMAGSVPFVGCFVGVDERRRDRRSNLVNRAKRDFTLDPNAAISSGMIGHFIKKDGLWSLSTNNGTTVTETSSQEIPEHSFVADGERICLLAKSGRPKGMTMNGRNYHFLGAPEDEFTNDGAIQLWRLDMQGEDADAEVLIGEPCRIMARPPNENAKADWKDVLSTSMGMAKMIEYTDSFVNDGMKGLLKPFKFWTDADLHGHFAPLEDLVEAFEAGSRTFTINGEQGRSGPIVLTKGTVNRMSTESRDNQYDEDGRGYSITLTSTALQSQHGSKDSADVMGWIGSACHDLTTPFSARTDDELIPFAERSTVLVCGRVAVKRKDGVDIPSIKVMGVFADSRRIRRRQTGGDTGEGQFN
;
A
#
# COMPACT_ATOMS: atom_id res chain seq x y z
N MET A 1 -86.64 18.42 -7.18
CA MET A 1 -86.18 18.64 -5.80
C MET A 1 -85.04 17.67 -5.58
N THR A 2 -83.88 18.23 -5.23
CA THR A 2 -82.74 17.66 -4.49
C THR A 2 -82.10 16.34 -4.94
N GLU A 3 -80.84 16.47 -5.38
CA GLU A 3 -79.76 15.48 -5.23
C GLU A 3 -79.53 15.18 -3.73
N GLU A 4 -79.09 13.95 -3.41
CA GLU A 4 -78.31 13.66 -2.21
C GLU A 4 -77.47 12.39 -2.41
N TYR A 5 -76.17 12.52 -2.11
CA TYR A 5 -75.13 11.49 -2.04
C TYR A 5 -75.19 10.79 -0.68
N GLU A 6 -74.93 9.48 -0.58
CA GLU A 6 -74.38 8.88 0.65
C GLU A 6 -73.39 7.73 0.36
N ASP A 7 -72.16 7.96 0.82
CA ASP A 7 -71.05 7.10 1.24
C ASP A 7 -70.78 5.72 0.61
N MET A 8 -69.62 5.63 -0.06
CA MET A 8 -68.84 4.40 -0.19
C MET A 8 -68.04 4.20 1.09
N ASN A 9 -68.38 3.14 1.84
CA ASN A 9 -67.63 2.69 3.02
C ASN A 9 -66.17 2.36 2.68
N ASP A 10 -65.28 2.92 3.50
CA ASP A 10 -63.91 2.47 3.72
C ASP A 10 -63.87 0.99 4.11
N GLU A 11 -63.17 0.17 3.34
CA GLU A 11 -62.59 -1.08 3.83
C GLU A 11 -61.10 -0.86 4.15
N PRO A 12 -60.61 -1.33 5.32
CA PRO A 12 -59.23 -1.13 5.72
C PRO A 12 -58.31 -2.01 4.87
N VAL A 13 -57.28 -1.37 4.31
CA VAL A 13 -56.13 -2.05 3.70
C VAL A 13 -55.39 -2.79 4.81
N ASN A 14 -55.32 -4.11 4.68
CA ASN A 14 -54.66 -5.00 5.63
C ASN A 14 -53.15 -4.97 5.33
N ASP A 15 -52.36 -4.42 6.26
CA ASP A 15 -50.90 -4.35 6.17
C ASP A 15 -50.27 -5.74 6.11
N GLU A 16 -49.48 -5.97 5.05
CA GLU A 16 -48.60 -7.12 4.92
C GLU A 16 -47.42 -6.99 5.89
N GLN A 17 -47.34 -7.89 6.87
CA GLN A 17 -46.18 -8.03 7.76
C GLN A 17 -44.90 -8.32 6.96
N SER A 18 -43.90 -7.45 7.10
CA SER A 18 -42.56 -7.63 6.52
C SER A 18 -41.74 -8.67 7.32
N THR A 19 -41.09 -9.57 6.59
CA THR A 19 -40.47 -10.82 7.05
C THR A 19 -39.14 -10.69 7.81
N THR A 20 -38.83 -9.54 8.41
CA THR A 20 -37.50 -9.29 9.03
C THR A 20 -37.54 -8.84 10.50
N GLY A 21 -38.72 -8.59 11.09
CA GLY A 21 -38.85 -8.25 12.51
C GLY A 21 -38.18 -6.93 12.94
N LEU A 22 -37.67 -6.15 11.99
CA LEU A 22 -37.07 -4.83 12.23
C LEU A 22 -38.11 -3.72 12.05
N PRO A 23 -38.05 -2.64 12.85
CA PRO A 23 -38.95 -1.50 12.70
C PRO A 23 -38.84 -0.82 11.33
N GLU A 24 -39.92 -0.17 10.89
CA GLU A 24 -40.01 0.49 9.57
C GLU A 24 -38.93 1.57 9.40
N GLY A 25 -38.69 2.37 10.45
CA GLY A 25 -37.67 3.43 10.44
C GLY A 25 -36.23 2.91 10.25
N VAL A 26 -35.97 1.67 10.67
CA VAL A 26 -34.69 0.98 10.47
C VAL A 26 -34.60 0.48 9.02
N LEU A 27 -35.65 -0.18 8.52
CA LEU A 27 -35.70 -0.68 7.14
C LEU A 27 -35.61 0.43 6.09
N GLU A 28 -36.20 1.60 6.35
CA GLU A 28 -36.10 2.76 5.47
C GLU A 28 -34.64 3.20 5.28
N ARG A 29 -33.89 3.33 6.38
CA ARG A 29 -32.47 3.74 6.37
C ARG A 29 -31.57 2.69 5.71
N LEU A 30 -31.81 1.41 6.00
CA LEU A 30 -31.13 0.30 5.33
C LEU A 30 -31.42 0.28 3.82
N GLY A 31 -32.66 0.57 3.41
CA GLY A 31 -33.07 0.70 2.01
C GLY A 31 -32.42 1.88 1.28
N GLN A 32 -32.32 3.03 1.94
CA GLN A 32 -31.60 4.20 1.43
C GLN A 32 -30.10 3.89 1.25
N TYR A 33 -29.50 3.17 2.21
CA TYR A 33 -28.11 2.72 2.10
C TYR A 33 -27.90 1.74 0.95
N ALA A 34 -28.72 0.69 0.87
CA ALA A 34 -28.67 -0.33 -0.20
C ALA A 34 -28.79 0.31 -1.59
N SER A 35 -29.68 1.29 -1.75
CA SER A 35 -29.85 2.07 -2.97
C SER A 35 -28.60 2.89 -3.33
N ARG A 36 -27.94 3.48 -2.34
CA ARG A 36 -26.72 4.27 -2.52
C ARG A 36 -25.51 3.40 -2.88
N THR A 37 -25.38 2.21 -2.28
CA THR A 37 -24.23 1.31 -2.47
C THR A 37 -24.44 0.25 -3.55
N LYS A 38 -25.66 0.14 -4.10
CA LYS A 38 -26.07 -0.90 -5.06
C LYS A 38 -25.93 -2.31 -4.51
N GLN A 39 -26.15 -2.48 -3.21
CA GLN A 39 -26.26 -3.78 -2.55
C GLN A 39 -27.71 -4.22 -2.46
N ASP A 40 -27.91 -5.52 -2.28
CA ASP A 40 -29.23 -6.07 -1.98
C ASP A 40 -29.65 -5.70 -0.54
N LEU A 41 -30.92 -5.35 -0.33
CA LEU A 41 -31.42 -4.96 0.99
C LEU A 41 -31.26 -6.09 2.02
N GLN A 42 -31.43 -7.34 1.62
CA GLN A 42 -31.27 -8.48 2.54
C GLN A 42 -29.81 -8.62 2.99
N GLN A 43 -28.86 -8.32 2.11
CA GLN A 43 -27.44 -8.30 2.46
C GLN A 43 -27.14 -7.19 3.48
N VAL A 44 -27.67 -5.99 3.27
CA VAL A 44 -27.48 -4.85 4.19
C VAL A 44 -28.14 -5.10 5.55
N VAL A 45 -29.30 -5.76 5.57
CA VAL A 45 -29.96 -6.20 6.81
C VAL A 45 -29.08 -7.20 7.56
N ALA A 46 -28.48 -8.18 6.88
CA ALA A 46 -27.58 -9.14 7.53
C ALA A 46 -26.32 -8.47 8.11
N GLU A 47 -25.72 -7.52 7.37
CA GLU A 47 -24.57 -6.74 7.83
C GLU A 47 -24.91 -5.90 9.08
N PHE A 48 -26.11 -5.31 9.13
CA PHE A 48 -26.58 -4.56 10.29
C PHE A 48 -26.76 -5.45 11.52
N LEU A 49 -27.39 -6.62 11.36
CA LEU A 49 -27.60 -7.58 12.46
C LEU A 49 -26.27 -8.11 13.01
N GLU A 50 -25.29 -8.39 12.15
CA GLU A 50 -23.95 -8.81 12.57
C GLU A 50 -23.22 -7.72 13.35
N GLN A 51 -23.33 -6.46 12.91
CA GLN A 51 -22.67 -5.34 13.56
C GLN A 51 -23.24 -5.08 14.96
N ILE A 52 -24.57 -5.01 15.13
CA ILE A 52 -25.17 -4.74 16.44
C ILE A 52 -24.94 -5.89 17.43
N ALA A 53 -24.88 -7.14 16.95
CA ALA A 53 -24.49 -8.27 17.79
C ALA A 53 -23.03 -8.15 18.26
N LYS A 54 -22.12 -7.71 17.37
CA LYS A 54 -20.70 -7.58 17.69
C LYS A 54 -20.36 -6.36 18.56
N GLU A 55 -20.92 -5.20 18.23
CA GLU A 55 -20.54 -3.90 18.82
C GLU A 55 -21.41 -3.54 20.03
N HIS A 56 -22.67 -3.97 20.01
CA HIS A 56 -23.65 -3.63 21.04
C HIS A 56 -24.14 -4.84 21.83
N GLN A 57 -23.66 -6.05 21.53
CA GLN A 57 -24.07 -7.31 22.18
C GLN A 57 -25.58 -7.56 22.07
N CYS A 58 -26.19 -7.05 20.99
CA CYS A 58 -27.61 -7.24 20.70
C CYS A 58 -27.82 -8.50 19.85
N ASP A 59 -28.12 -9.62 20.50
CA ASP A 59 -28.38 -10.90 19.82
C ASP A 59 -29.80 -10.97 19.21
N ASN A 60 -30.74 -10.17 19.73
CA ASN A 60 -32.12 -10.10 19.25
C ASN A 60 -32.62 -8.65 19.19
N PRO A 61 -32.77 -8.06 17.98
CA PRO A 61 -33.22 -6.68 17.82
C PRO A 61 -34.64 -6.44 18.34
N ALA A 62 -35.49 -7.47 18.41
CA ALA A 62 -36.87 -7.32 18.85
C ALA A 62 -36.99 -6.99 20.35
N ASP A 63 -35.91 -7.15 21.12
CA ASP A 63 -35.86 -6.85 22.55
C ASP A 63 -35.41 -5.41 22.85
N GLU A 64 -35.03 -4.64 21.82
CA GLU A 64 -34.49 -3.29 21.94
C GLU A 64 -35.52 -2.20 21.57
N ASP A 65 -35.22 -0.97 21.99
CA ASP A 65 -36.03 0.21 21.66
C ASP A 65 -35.86 0.60 20.17
N GLU A 66 -36.97 0.95 19.51
CA GLU A 66 -36.98 1.36 18.10
C GLU A 66 -36.08 2.60 17.84
N ASP A 67 -36.11 3.60 18.72
CA ASP A 67 -35.27 4.79 18.58
C ASP A 67 -33.78 4.43 18.67
N LEU A 68 -33.45 3.45 19.52
CA LEU A 68 -32.08 2.95 19.69
C LEU A 68 -31.60 2.17 18.46
N LEU A 69 -32.45 1.32 17.88
CA LEU A 69 -32.14 0.60 16.64
C LEU A 69 -31.99 1.56 15.44
N ILE A 70 -32.80 2.63 15.41
CA ILE A 70 -32.67 3.71 14.42
C ILE A 70 -31.34 4.43 14.58
N ASP A 71 -30.94 4.77 15.81
CA ASP A 71 -29.66 5.40 16.10
C ASP A 71 -28.48 4.50 15.69
N TRP A 72 -28.54 3.20 15.95
CA TRP A 72 -27.50 2.26 15.51
C TRP A 72 -27.45 2.10 13.99
N ALA A 73 -28.61 2.07 13.32
CA ALA A 73 -28.66 2.06 11.87
C ALA A 73 -28.08 3.37 11.29
N GLU A 74 -28.39 4.52 11.90
CA GLU A 74 -27.75 5.78 11.54
C GLU A 74 -26.25 5.76 11.80
N GLN A 75 -25.77 5.25 12.94
CA GLN A 75 -24.34 5.15 13.26
C GLN A 75 -23.57 4.28 12.26
N MET A 76 -24.10 3.09 11.92
CA MET A 76 -23.56 2.19 10.91
C MET A 76 -23.31 2.91 9.56
N PHE A 77 -24.18 3.87 9.21
CA PHE A 77 -24.11 4.56 7.93
C PHE A 77 -23.57 6.00 8.01
N ILE A 78 -23.50 6.61 9.18
CA ILE A 78 -22.76 7.85 9.43
C ILE A 78 -21.26 7.55 9.43
N GLU A 79 -20.83 6.37 9.89
CA GLU A 79 -19.44 5.90 9.73
C GLU A 79 -18.98 5.88 8.26
N THR A 80 -19.88 5.78 7.28
CA THR A 80 -19.49 5.81 5.86
C THR A 80 -19.05 7.17 5.34
N ARG A 81 -19.21 8.26 6.10
CA ARG A 81 -18.59 9.54 5.74
C ARG A 81 -17.10 9.59 6.07
N ASN A 82 -16.64 8.78 7.02
CA ASN A 82 -15.23 8.59 7.38
C ASN A 82 -14.62 7.27 6.85
N ARG A 83 -15.44 6.30 6.41
CA ARG A 83 -14.99 5.19 5.54
C ARG A 83 -14.90 5.68 4.09
N GLY A 84 -13.97 6.59 3.82
CA GLY A 84 -13.54 6.84 2.45
C GLY A 84 -12.91 5.57 1.88
N SER A 85 -13.64 4.76 1.11
CA SER A 85 -13.09 3.76 0.19
C SER A 85 -12.04 2.77 0.75
N GLY A 86 -12.08 2.44 2.05
CA GLY A 86 -11.13 1.54 2.67
C GLY A 86 -11.71 0.14 2.86
N GLY A 87 -11.25 -0.84 2.09
CA GLY A 87 -11.54 -2.26 2.34
C GLY A 87 -12.34 -3.02 1.28
N MET A 88 -12.60 -2.45 0.10
CA MET A 88 -13.23 -3.24 -0.97
C MET A 88 -12.18 -4.13 -1.64
N VAL A 89 -12.28 -5.45 -1.46
CA VAL A 89 -11.46 -6.45 -2.15
C VAL A 89 -11.57 -6.20 -3.66
N MET A 90 -10.45 -5.85 -4.27
CA MET A 90 -10.40 -5.52 -5.70
C MET A 90 -10.85 -6.74 -6.53
N ALA A 91 -11.73 -6.53 -7.51
CA ALA A 91 -12.16 -7.61 -8.41
C ALA A 91 -10.97 -8.32 -9.07
N GLY A 92 -10.91 -9.65 -8.98
CA GLY A 92 -9.80 -10.47 -9.48
C GLY A 92 -8.55 -10.45 -8.61
N SER A 93 -8.61 -9.94 -7.38
CA SER A 93 -7.56 -10.17 -6.39
C SER A 93 -7.65 -11.58 -5.82
N VAL A 94 -6.48 -12.12 -5.46
CA VAL A 94 -6.29 -13.45 -4.85
C VAL A 94 -5.43 -13.29 -3.60
N PRO A 95 -5.48 -14.24 -2.65
CA PRO A 95 -4.60 -14.21 -1.49
C PRO A 95 -3.15 -14.51 -1.91
N PHE A 96 -2.24 -13.68 -1.43
CA PHE A 96 -0.81 -13.93 -1.43
C PHE A 96 -0.33 -14.10 0.00
N VAL A 97 0.60 -15.01 0.21
CA VAL A 97 1.18 -15.29 1.53
C VAL A 97 2.71 -15.24 1.47
N GLY A 98 3.33 -14.80 2.55
CA GLY A 98 4.75 -14.46 2.57
C GLY A 98 5.07 -13.44 3.64
N CYS A 99 5.98 -12.51 3.36
CA CYS A 99 6.29 -11.40 4.27
C CYS A 99 6.75 -10.15 3.51
N PHE A 100 6.58 -8.98 4.12
CA PHE A 100 7.22 -7.76 3.63
C PHE A 100 8.72 -7.79 3.93
N VAL A 101 9.53 -7.36 2.96
CA VAL A 101 10.99 -7.33 3.09
C VAL A 101 11.57 -5.93 2.97
N GLY A 102 10.82 -4.96 2.42
CA GLY A 102 11.25 -3.56 2.38
C GLY A 102 10.27 -2.62 1.69
N VAL A 103 10.63 -1.35 1.63
CA VAL A 103 9.86 -0.27 0.98
C VAL A 103 10.76 0.57 0.08
N ASP A 104 10.23 1.05 -1.04
CA ASP A 104 10.94 2.00 -1.89
C ASP A 104 11.09 3.36 -1.19
N GLU A 105 12.24 4.01 -1.32
CA GLU A 105 12.54 5.30 -0.67
C GLU A 105 11.62 6.46 -1.09
N ARG A 106 11.03 6.41 -2.29
CA ARG A 106 10.37 7.56 -2.92
C ARG A 106 8.96 7.21 -3.32
N ARG A 107 8.02 8.07 -2.96
CA ARG A 107 6.72 8.12 -3.61
C ARG A 107 6.89 8.53 -5.08
N ARG A 108 6.01 8.01 -5.93
CA ARG A 108 5.89 8.45 -7.32
C ARG A 108 4.44 8.72 -7.63
N ASP A 109 4.18 9.82 -8.30
CA ASP A 109 2.86 10.09 -8.84
C ASP A 109 2.57 9.16 -10.03
N ARG A 110 1.65 8.21 -9.82
CA ARG A 110 1.21 7.22 -10.82
C ARG A 110 0.47 7.87 -11.99
N ARG A 111 -0.04 9.10 -11.82
CA ARG A 111 -0.80 9.83 -12.85
C ARG A 111 0.03 10.87 -13.61
N SER A 112 1.24 11.18 -13.16
CA SER A 112 2.14 12.15 -13.82
C SER A 112 2.27 11.95 -15.34
N ASN A 113 2.56 10.72 -15.78
CA ASN A 113 2.68 10.40 -17.20
C ASN A 113 1.34 10.50 -17.96
N LEU A 114 0.22 10.18 -17.30
CA LEU A 114 -1.11 10.32 -17.90
C LEU A 114 -1.48 11.80 -18.06
N VAL A 115 -1.18 12.64 -17.06
CA VAL A 115 -1.39 14.10 -17.12
C VAL A 115 -0.52 14.71 -18.22
N ASN A 116 0.76 14.38 -18.28
CA ASN A 116 1.67 14.89 -19.31
C ASN A 116 1.21 14.49 -20.72
N ARG A 117 0.77 13.24 -20.88
CA ARG A 117 0.17 12.77 -22.13
C ARG A 117 -1.13 13.52 -22.45
N ALA A 118 -2.03 13.69 -21.48
CA ALA A 118 -3.30 14.37 -21.69
C ALA A 118 -3.09 15.83 -22.11
N LYS A 119 -2.16 16.54 -21.47
CA LYS A 119 -1.77 17.91 -21.86
C LYS A 119 -1.30 17.93 -23.32
N ARG A 120 -0.36 17.06 -23.69
CA ARG A 120 0.18 16.99 -25.04
C ARG A 120 -0.90 16.64 -26.07
N ASP A 121 -1.68 15.60 -25.83
CA ASP A 121 -2.68 15.09 -26.77
C ASP A 121 -3.79 16.16 -26.96
N PHE A 122 -4.19 16.87 -25.91
CA PHE A 122 -5.14 17.99 -25.99
C PHE A 122 -4.57 19.19 -26.76
N THR A 123 -3.31 19.58 -26.53
CA THR A 123 -2.65 20.66 -27.29
C THR A 123 -2.51 20.35 -28.78
N LEU A 124 -2.38 19.07 -29.15
CA LEU A 124 -2.27 18.65 -30.56
C LEU A 124 -3.63 18.62 -31.27
N ASP A 125 -4.65 18.04 -30.64
CA ASP A 125 -6.02 17.98 -31.17
C ASP A 125 -7.04 17.81 -30.01
N PRO A 126 -7.68 18.90 -29.55
CA PRO A 126 -8.66 18.86 -28.47
C PRO A 126 -9.85 17.92 -28.76
N ASN A 127 -10.32 17.85 -30.00
CA ASN A 127 -11.49 17.06 -30.36
C ASN A 127 -11.18 15.56 -30.32
N ALA A 128 -10.04 15.16 -30.89
CA ALA A 128 -9.57 13.78 -30.81
C ALA A 128 -9.26 13.37 -29.37
N ALA A 129 -8.67 14.27 -28.57
CA ALA A 129 -8.36 14.06 -27.17
C ALA A 129 -9.63 13.78 -26.34
N ILE A 130 -10.68 14.60 -26.47
CA ILE A 130 -11.96 14.39 -25.79
C ILE A 130 -12.64 13.10 -26.29
N SER A 131 -12.63 12.87 -27.60
CA SER A 131 -13.26 11.69 -28.22
C SER A 131 -12.63 10.36 -27.75
N SER A 132 -11.39 10.39 -27.26
CA SER A 132 -10.73 9.21 -26.67
C SER A 132 -11.44 8.64 -25.43
N GLY A 133 -12.30 9.44 -24.78
CA GLY A 133 -12.96 9.07 -23.52
C GLY A 133 -12.05 9.07 -22.29
N MET A 134 -10.79 9.49 -22.45
CA MET A 134 -9.83 9.58 -21.35
C MET A 134 -9.66 11.00 -20.79
N ILE A 135 -10.14 12.00 -21.52
CA ILE A 135 -9.96 13.43 -21.23
C ILE A 135 -11.33 14.10 -21.27
N GLY A 136 -11.63 14.92 -20.27
CA GLY A 136 -12.78 15.81 -20.23
C GLY A 136 -12.35 17.27 -20.31
N HIS A 137 -13.17 18.12 -20.92
CA HIS A 137 -12.91 19.55 -21.07
C HIS A 137 -13.98 20.35 -20.31
N PHE A 138 -13.54 21.23 -19.40
CA PHE A 138 -14.42 22.14 -18.68
C PHE A 138 -14.68 23.42 -19.47
N ILE A 139 -15.95 23.65 -19.79
CA ILE A 139 -16.44 24.81 -20.54
C ILE A 139 -17.32 25.64 -19.61
N LYS A 140 -17.24 26.97 -19.69
CA LYS A 140 -18.11 27.86 -18.91
C LYS A 140 -19.50 27.94 -19.53
N LYS A 141 -20.54 27.72 -18.74
CA LYS A 141 -21.94 27.84 -19.18
C LYS A 141 -22.81 28.34 -18.02
N ASP A 142 -23.56 29.42 -18.25
CA ASP A 142 -24.53 29.97 -17.29
C ASP A 142 -23.95 30.23 -15.89
N GLY A 143 -22.70 30.70 -15.82
CA GLY A 143 -22.01 30.98 -14.55
C GLY A 143 -21.46 29.74 -13.83
N LEU A 144 -21.69 28.53 -14.34
CA LEU A 144 -21.17 27.27 -13.83
C LEU A 144 -20.16 26.64 -14.80
N TRP A 145 -19.41 25.65 -14.32
CA TRP A 145 -18.63 24.77 -15.18
C TRP A 145 -19.52 23.68 -15.78
N SER A 146 -19.24 23.32 -17.04
CA SER A 146 -19.82 22.17 -17.73
C SER A 146 -18.69 21.26 -18.21
N LEU A 147 -18.80 19.96 -17.95
CA LEU A 147 -17.82 18.97 -18.37
C LEU A 147 -18.24 18.36 -19.71
N SER A 148 -17.48 18.64 -20.76
CA SER A 148 -17.59 18.02 -22.08
C SER A 148 -16.74 16.76 -22.15
N THR A 149 -17.36 15.64 -22.53
CA THR A 149 -16.74 14.32 -22.66
C THR A 149 -17.16 13.65 -23.98
N ASN A 150 -16.61 12.48 -24.29
CA ASN A 150 -17.09 11.66 -25.41
C ASN A 150 -18.55 11.19 -25.27
N ASN A 151 -19.14 11.26 -24.07
CA ASN A 151 -20.53 10.92 -23.80
C ASN A 151 -21.46 12.15 -23.80
N GLY A 152 -20.94 13.32 -24.19
CA GLY A 152 -21.66 14.59 -24.18
C GLY A 152 -21.26 15.51 -23.03
N THR A 153 -22.08 16.54 -22.82
CA THR A 153 -21.78 17.63 -21.89
C THR A 153 -22.72 17.58 -20.68
N THR A 154 -22.15 17.63 -19.48
CA THR A 154 -22.90 17.66 -18.22
C THR A 154 -22.58 18.93 -17.44
N VAL A 155 -23.60 19.67 -17.01
CA VAL A 155 -23.42 20.86 -16.14
C VAL A 155 -23.01 20.39 -14.75
N THR A 156 -22.01 21.04 -14.17
CA THR A 156 -21.55 20.77 -12.79
C THR A 156 -22.14 21.80 -11.83
N GLU A 157 -22.12 21.49 -10.55
CA GLU A 157 -22.53 22.43 -9.49
C GLU A 157 -21.45 23.48 -9.16
N THR A 158 -20.23 23.32 -9.70
CA THR A 158 -19.11 24.22 -9.39
C THR A 158 -19.23 25.54 -10.15
N SER A 159 -19.10 26.64 -9.41
CA SER A 159 -19.06 27.99 -9.97
C SER A 159 -17.93 28.15 -10.98
N SER A 160 -18.19 28.84 -12.10
CA SER A 160 -17.19 29.18 -13.12
C SER A 160 -16.07 30.12 -12.63
N GLN A 161 -16.23 30.69 -11.42
CA GLN A 161 -15.23 31.50 -10.72
C GLN A 161 -14.28 30.64 -9.87
N GLU A 162 -14.67 29.41 -9.55
CA GLU A 162 -13.87 28.47 -8.79
C GLU A 162 -13.10 27.54 -9.72
N ILE A 163 -12.07 26.88 -9.20
CA ILE A 163 -11.32 25.88 -9.94
C ILE A 163 -12.08 24.55 -9.81
N PRO A 164 -12.55 23.94 -10.93
CA PRO A 164 -13.18 22.64 -10.87
C PRO A 164 -12.25 21.61 -10.24
N GLU A 165 -12.81 20.75 -9.39
CA GLU A 165 -12.04 19.68 -8.77
C GLU A 165 -11.41 18.77 -9.83
N HIS A 166 -10.19 18.29 -9.54
CA HIS A 166 -9.40 17.42 -10.40
C HIS A 166 -9.02 18.01 -11.77
N SER A 167 -9.31 19.29 -12.02
CA SER A 167 -8.92 19.96 -13.26
C SER A 167 -7.45 20.39 -13.26
N PHE A 168 -6.87 20.43 -14.45
CA PHE A 168 -5.54 20.99 -14.72
C PHE A 168 -5.54 21.72 -16.06
N VAL A 169 -4.54 22.58 -16.27
CA VAL A 169 -4.47 23.43 -17.45
C VAL A 169 -3.67 22.77 -18.57
N ALA A 170 -4.21 22.82 -19.79
CA ALA A 170 -3.55 22.47 -21.04
C ALA A 170 -3.93 23.51 -22.09
N ASP A 171 -2.94 24.14 -22.74
CA ASP A 171 -3.15 25.17 -23.76
C ASP A 171 -4.10 26.32 -23.33
N GLY A 172 -4.00 26.75 -22.07
CA GLY A 172 -4.87 27.80 -21.51
C GLY A 172 -6.28 27.35 -21.14
N GLU A 173 -6.69 26.14 -21.50
CA GLU A 173 -7.99 25.56 -21.17
C GLU A 173 -7.92 24.59 -19.98
N ARG A 174 -9.06 24.37 -19.32
CA ARG A 174 -9.15 23.47 -18.15
C ARG A 174 -9.67 22.11 -18.55
N ILE A 175 -8.85 21.10 -18.37
CA ILE A 175 -9.19 19.70 -18.67
C ILE A 175 -9.05 18.83 -17.43
N CYS A 176 -9.56 17.60 -17.50
CA CYS A 176 -9.32 16.57 -16.48
C CYS A 176 -9.08 15.20 -17.13
N LEU A 177 -8.54 14.28 -16.34
CA LEU A 177 -8.54 12.87 -16.69
C LEU A 177 -9.92 12.27 -16.34
N LEU A 178 -10.38 11.31 -17.13
CA LEU A 178 -11.64 10.60 -16.87
C LEU A 178 -11.40 9.18 -16.33
N ALA A 179 -12.28 8.74 -15.43
CA ALA A 179 -12.47 7.33 -15.09
C ALA A 179 -13.31 6.62 -16.17
N LYS A 180 -13.36 5.28 -16.15
CA LYS A 180 -14.23 4.52 -17.06
C LYS A 180 -15.72 4.90 -16.95
N SER A 181 -16.13 5.41 -15.79
CA SER A 181 -17.47 5.94 -15.55
C SER A 181 -17.75 7.29 -16.20
N GLY A 182 -16.77 7.92 -16.84
CA GLY A 182 -16.87 9.27 -17.41
C GLY A 182 -16.76 10.40 -16.39
N ARG A 183 -16.52 10.10 -15.11
CA ARG A 183 -16.32 11.12 -14.06
C ARG A 183 -14.86 11.62 -14.04
N PRO A 184 -14.63 12.90 -13.68
CA PRO A 184 -13.29 13.40 -13.41
C PRO A 184 -12.59 12.56 -12.35
N LYS A 185 -11.29 12.31 -12.55
CA LYS A 185 -10.42 11.71 -11.53
C LYS A 185 -9.22 12.61 -11.27
N GLY A 186 -8.74 12.60 -10.02
CA GLY A 186 -7.62 13.44 -9.59
C GLY A 186 -6.41 13.41 -10.51
N MET A 187 -5.75 14.54 -10.69
CA MET A 187 -4.57 14.66 -11.55
C MET A 187 -3.33 13.97 -10.95
N THR A 188 -3.29 13.79 -9.63
CA THR A 188 -2.23 13.10 -8.91
C THR A 188 -2.76 11.82 -8.25
N MET A 189 -1.88 10.84 -8.10
CA MET A 189 -2.08 9.68 -7.24
C MET A 189 -0.72 9.18 -6.82
N ASN A 190 -0.30 9.60 -5.62
CA ASN A 190 0.97 9.16 -5.06
C ASN A 190 0.87 7.68 -4.71
N GLY A 191 1.93 6.94 -5.05
CA GLY A 191 2.09 5.56 -4.63
C GLY A 191 3.54 5.24 -4.34
N ARG A 192 3.75 4.24 -3.49
CA ARG A 192 5.07 3.71 -3.11
C ARG A 192 5.04 2.20 -3.28
N ASN A 193 6.16 1.63 -3.76
CA ASN A 193 6.24 0.18 -3.85
C ASN A 193 6.70 -0.40 -2.51
N TYR A 194 6.02 -1.46 -2.09
CA TYR A 194 6.42 -2.30 -0.98
C TYR A 194 6.91 -3.62 -1.57
N HIS A 195 7.98 -4.16 -1.02
CA HIS A 195 8.60 -5.39 -1.50
C HIS A 195 8.09 -6.55 -0.65
N PHE A 196 7.44 -7.51 -1.29
CA PHE A 196 6.80 -8.65 -0.66
C PHE A 196 7.42 -9.95 -1.20
N LEU A 197 8.01 -10.75 -0.31
CA LEU A 197 8.58 -12.03 -0.66
C LEU A 197 7.54 -13.11 -0.39
N GLY A 198 7.03 -13.76 -1.42
CA GLY A 198 5.95 -14.72 -1.29
C GLY A 198 5.40 -15.21 -2.62
N ALA A 199 4.22 -15.83 -2.56
CA ALA A 199 3.54 -16.42 -3.70
C ALA A 199 2.02 -16.35 -3.51
N PRO A 200 1.22 -16.62 -4.55
CA PRO A 200 -0.20 -16.98 -4.38
C PRO A 200 -0.33 -18.11 -3.34
N GLU A 201 -1.33 -18.03 -2.47
CA GLU A 201 -1.46 -18.94 -1.33
C GLU A 201 -1.57 -20.42 -1.75
N ASP A 202 -2.30 -20.68 -2.82
CA ASP A 202 -2.49 -22.02 -3.39
C ASP A 202 -1.22 -22.59 -4.03
N GLU A 203 -0.27 -21.73 -4.40
CA GLU A 203 1.01 -22.11 -4.98
C GLU A 203 2.17 -22.07 -3.99
N PHE A 204 1.96 -21.56 -2.78
CA PHE A 204 3.05 -21.20 -1.85
C PHE A 204 3.99 -22.36 -1.48
N THR A 205 3.47 -23.59 -1.49
CA THR A 205 4.26 -24.80 -1.19
C THR A 205 4.86 -25.47 -2.42
N ASN A 206 4.62 -24.93 -3.61
CA ASN A 206 5.20 -25.44 -4.86
C ASN A 206 6.66 -24.99 -5.00
N ASP A 207 7.49 -25.88 -5.55
CA ASP A 207 8.89 -25.60 -5.81
C ASP A 207 9.05 -24.37 -6.73
N GLY A 208 9.83 -23.39 -6.28
CA GLY A 208 10.14 -22.18 -7.05
C GLY A 208 9.01 -21.15 -7.19
N ALA A 209 7.90 -21.31 -6.47
CA ALA A 209 6.78 -20.36 -6.51
C ALA A 209 7.08 -19.01 -5.84
N ILE A 210 7.95 -19.01 -4.82
CA ILE A 210 8.26 -17.82 -4.02
C ILE A 210 9.10 -16.84 -4.85
N GLN A 211 8.61 -15.60 -4.96
CA GLN A 211 9.25 -14.53 -5.71
C GLN A 211 9.21 -13.22 -4.92
N LEU A 212 10.07 -12.28 -5.32
CA LEU A 212 10.03 -10.92 -4.83
C LEU A 212 9.06 -10.07 -5.66
N TRP A 213 7.92 -9.71 -5.07
CA TRP A 213 6.89 -8.88 -5.64
C TRP A 213 7.00 -7.42 -5.21
N ARG A 214 6.53 -6.52 -6.07
CA ARG A 214 6.32 -5.10 -5.76
C ARG A 214 4.83 -4.84 -5.61
N LEU A 215 4.38 -4.59 -4.39
CA LEU A 215 3.04 -4.10 -4.09
C LEU A 215 2.95 -2.61 -4.38
N ASP A 216 2.07 -2.19 -5.28
CA ASP A 216 1.81 -0.78 -5.54
C ASP A 216 0.80 -0.20 -4.54
N MET A 217 1.29 0.28 -3.39
CA MET A 217 0.47 0.92 -2.36
C MET A 217 0.18 2.39 -2.73
N GLN A 218 -1.09 2.76 -2.85
CA GLN A 218 -1.53 4.04 -3.40
C GLN A 218 -2.32 4.89 -2.39
N GLY A 219 -2.28 6.21 -2.55
CA GLY A 219 -2.99 7.12 -1.67
C GLY A 219 -2.39 7.10 -0.27
N GLU A 220 -3.22 6.96 0.76
CA GLU A 220 -2.80 6.88 2.17
C GLU A 220 -1.95 5.63 2.46
N ASP A 221 -2.20 4.52 1.75
CA ASP A 221 -1.44 3.29 1.91
C ASP A 221 0.03 3.44 1.49
N ALA A 222 0.37 4.49 0.72
CA ALA A 222 1.75 4.74 0.30
C ALA A 222 2.69 4.96 1.50
N ASP A 223 2.16 5.40 2.64
CA ASP A 223 2.88 5.67 3.89
C ASP A 223 2.44 4.72 5.02
N ALA A 224 1.97 3.53 4.68
CA ALA A 224 1.62 2.50 5.65
C ALA A 224 2.86 1.89 6.34
N GLU A 225 2.83 1.79 7.66
CA GLU A 225 3.82 1.02 8.40
C GLU A 225 3.62 -0.48 8.16
N VAL A 226 4.70 -1.22 7.93
CA VAL A 226 4.68 -2.67 7.73
C VAL A 226 5.68 -3.39 8.61
N LEU A 227 5.33 -4.60 9.03
CA LEU A 227 6.22 -5.44 9.82
C LEU A 227 7.11 -6.25 8.89
N ILE A 228 8.39 -5.86 8.81
CA ILE A 228 9.37 -6.56 7.99
C ILE A 228 9.65 -7.94 8.56
N GLY A 229 9.61 -8.95 7.70
CA GLY A 229 9.91 -10.35 8.04
C GLY A 229 8.80 -11.10 8.77
N GLU A 230 7.74 -10.42 9.21
CA GLU A 230 6.60 -11.10 9.83
C GLU A 230 5.74 -11.77 8.75
N PRO A 231 5.41 -13.07 8.92
CA PRO A 231 4.50 -13.77 8.02
C PRO A 231 3.13 -13.08 7.95
N CYS A 232 2.62 -12.89 6.75
CA CYS A 232 1.30 -12.32 6.54
C CYS A 232 0.63 -12.82 5.27
N ARG A 233 -0.70 -12.67 5.25
CA ARG A 233 -1.57 -12.80 4.09
C ARG A 233 -1.99 -11.41 3.63
N ILE A 234 -2.02 -11.21 2.32
CA ILE A 234 -2.47 -9.98 1.66
C ILE A 234 -3.41 -10.33 0.49
N MET A 235 -4.32 -9.42 0.14
CA MET A 235 -5.14 -9.54 -1.07
C MET A 235 -4.57 -8.66 -2.17
N ALA A 236 -4.19 -9.26 -3.30
CA ALA A 236 -3.61 -8.52 -4.41
C ALA A 236 -4.02 -9.10 -5.76
N ARG A 237 -4.06 -8.27 -6.80
CA ARG A 237 -4.25 -8.73 -8.17
C ARG A 237 -2.88 -8.97 -8.82
N PRO A 238 -2.64 -10.17 -9.37
CA PRO A 238 -1.43 -10.45 -10.12
C PRO A 238 -1.36 -9.59 -11.40
N PRO A 239 -0.15 -9.35 -11.93
CA PRO A 239 0.00 -8.64 -13.18
C PRO A 239 -0.65 -9.43 -14.33
N ASN A 240 -1.23 -8.71 -15.28
CA ASN A 240 -1.77 -9.32 -16.49
C ASN A 240 -0.66 -10.09 -17.25
N GLU A 241 -1.01 -11.18 -17.92
CA GLU A 241 -0.06 -11.99 -18.71
C GLU A 241 0.75 -11.15 -19.73
N ASN A 242 0.09 -10.16 -20.33
CA ASN A 242 0.66 -9.22 -21.30
C ASN A 242 1.37 -8.01 -20.67
N ALA A 243 1.60 -8.01 -19.36
CA ALA A 243 2.36 -6.95 -18.70
C ALA A 243 3.78 -6.87 -19.27
N LYS A 244 4.29 -5.64 -19.41
CA LYS A 244 5.69 -5.40 -19.79
C LYS A 244 6.61 -6.08 -18.77
N ALA A 245 7.80 -6.51 -19.20
CA ALA A 245 8.76 -7.21 -18.34
C ALA A 245 9.02 -6.48 -17.00
N ASP A 246 9.15 -5.16 -17.02
CA ASP A 246 9.35 -4.33 -15.82
C ASP A 246 8.11 -4.17 -14.93
N TRP A 247 7.00 -4.83 -15.25
CA TRP A 247 5.76 -4.81 -14.48
C TRP A 247 5.24 -6.22 -14.19
N LYS A 248 5.98 -7.26 -14.59
CA LYS A 248 5.61 -8.67 -14.34
C LYS A 248 5.74 -9.10 -12.89
N ASP A 249 6.42 -8.29 -12.08
CA ASP A 249 6.60 -8.45 -10.64
C ASP A 249 5.76 -7.44 -9.84
N VAL A 250 4.82 -6.73 -10.46
CA VAL A 250 4.01 -5.70 -9.78
C VAL A 250 2.61 -6.21 -9.47
N LEU A 251 2.28 -6.26 -8.19
CA LEU A 251 0.96 -6.59 -7.67
C LEU A 251 0.14 -5.32 -7.46
N SER A 252 -1.09 -5.32 -7.98
CA SER A 252 -2.02 -4.20 -7.78
C SER A 252 -2.86 -4.42 -6.52
N THR A 253 -3.04 -3.38 -5.71
CA THR A 253 -3.82 -3.44 -4.46
C THR A 253 -5.02 -2.49 -4.50
N SER A 254 -6.03 -2.77 -3.68
CA SER A 254 -7.13 -1.84 -3.41
C SER A 254 -6.66 -0.70 -2.51
N MET A 255 -7.41 0.42 -2.50
CA MET A 255 -7.23 1.44 -1.46
C MET A 255 -7.66 0.88 -0.09
N GLY A 256 -6.94 1.28 0.96
CA GLY A 256 -7.06 0.73 2.31
C GLY A 256 -6.40 -0.63 2.49
N MET A 257 -5.48 -1.02 1.60
CA MET A 257 -4.78 -2.31 1.66
C MET A 257 -4.06 -2.50 2.99
N ALA A 258 -3.50 -1.43 3.59
CA ALA A 258 -2.77 -1.54 4.86
C ALA A 258 -3.63 -2.14 5.97
N LYS A 259 -4.94 -1.85 5.99
CA LYS A 259 -5.90 -2.37 6.97
C LYS A 259 -6.29 -3.83 6.72
N MET A 260 -5.96 -4.37 5.54
CA MET A 260 -6.30 -5.74 5.13
C MET A 260 -5.10 -6.69 5.21
N ILE A 261 -3.96 -6.23 5.73
CA ILE A 261 -2.81 -7.09 5.98
C ILE A 261 -3.13 -7.94 7.21
N GLU A 262 -3.19 -9.26 7.01
CA GLU A 262 -3.39 -10.23 8.08
C GLU A 262 -2.02 -10.83 8.47
N TYR A 263 -1.43 -10.41 9.58
CA TYR A 263 -0.20 -11.04 10.10
C TYR A 263 -0.54 -12.39 10.71
N THR A 264 -0.14 -13.46 10.04
CA THR A 264 -0.57 -14.83 10.33
C THR A 264 0.43 -15.82 9.72
N ASP A 265 0.53 -17.01 10.31
CA ASP A 265 1.26 -18.15 9.75
C ASP A 265 0.35 -19.36 9.48
N SER A 266 -0.98 -19.14 9.55
CA SER A 266 -1.99 -20.19 9.43
C SER A 266 -2.09 -20.82 8.03
N PHE A 267 -1.50 -20.18 7.02
CA PHE A 267 -1.45 -20.69 5.64
C PHE A 267 -0.43 -21.82 5.44
N VAL A 268 0.34 -22.19 6.46
CA VAL A 268 1.16 -23.41 6.44
C VAL A 268 0.84 -24.32 7.63
N ASN A 269 1.10 -25.62 7.45
CA ASN A 269 1.01 -26.60 8.53
C ASN A 269 2.05 -26.33 9.63
N ASP A 270 1.78 -26.76 10.86
CA ASP A 270 2.64 -26.49 12.04
C ASP A 270 4.10 -26.92 11.84
N GLY A 271 4.34 -28.03 11.12
CA GLY A 271 5.69 -28.50 10.82
C GLY A 271 6.50 -27.55 9.91
N MET A 272 5.83 -26.70 9.14
CA MET A 272 6.44 -25.78 8.18
C MET A 272 6.59 -24.35 8.72
N LYS A 273 5.88 -23.97 9.79
CA LYS A 273 5.98 -22.63 10.42
C LYS A 273 7.42 -22.25 10.76
N GLY A 274 8.24 -23.23 11.12
CA GLY A 274 9.67 -23.03 11.39
C GLY A 274 10.48 -22.55 10.19
N LEU A 275 10.03 -22.77 8.95
CA LEU A 275 10.65 -22.32 7.70
C LEU A 275 10.33 -20.86 7.39
N LEU A 276 9.19 -20.34 7.86
CA LEU A 276 8.78 -18.94 7.67
C LEU A 276 9.64 -17.95 8.47
N LYS A 277 10.47 -18.42 9.41
CA LYS A 277 11.39 -17.56 10.16
C LYS A 277 12.35 -16.87 9.18
N PRO A 278 12.50 -15.53 9.20
CA PRO A 278 13.27 -14.80 8.17
C PRO A 278 14.70 -15.28 7.97
N PHE A 279 15.40 -15.66 9.04
CA PHE A 279 16.77 -16.22 8.97
C PHE A 279 16.88 -17.60 8.32
N LYS A 280 15.75 -18.23 7.98
CA LYS A 280 15.68 -19.36 7.06
C LYS A 280 15.09 -18.89 5.75
N PHE A 281 13.86 -18.36 5.79
CA PHE A 281 13.07 -17.99 4.62
C PHE A 281 13.83 -17.11 3.63
N TRP A 282 14.48 -16.04 4.08
CA TRP A 282 15.16 -15.06 3.21
C TRP A 282 16.53 -15.54 2.70
N THR A 283 17.07 -16.61 3.28
CA THR A 283 18.43 -17.09 3.01
C THR A 283 18.45 -18.43 2.29
N ASP A 284 17.29 -19.05 2.13
CA ASP A 284 17.15 -20.38 1.55
C ASP A 284 17.08 -20.29 0.02
N ALA A 285 18.14 -20.75 -0.64
CA ALA A 285 18.26 -20.74 -2.08
C ALA A 285 17.31 -21.74 -2.76
N ASP A 286 16.84 -22.77 -2.04
CA ASP A 286 15.89 -23.75 -2.57
C ASP A 286 14.47 -23.15 -2.62
N LEU A 287 14.18 -22.18 -1.74
CA LEU A 287 12.91 -21.46 -1.74
C LEU A 287 12.86 -20.35 -2.79
N HIS A 288 13.95 -19.60 -2.96
CA HIS A 288 14.01 -18.50 -3.93
C HIS A 288 15.45 -18.11 -4.34
N GLY A 289 15.60 -17.45 -5.49
CA GLY A 289 16.90 -16.97 -6.00
C GLY A 289 17.35 -15.57 -5.54
N HIS A 290 16.72 -14.97 -4.53
CA HIS A 290 16.97 -13.56 -4.16
C HIS A 290 18.04 -13.32 -3.10
N PHE A 291 18.58 -14.38 -2.48
CA PHE A 291 19.64 -14.25 -1.49
C PHE A 291 21.01 -14.12 -2.14
N ALA A 292 21.78 -13.13 -1.70
CA ALA A 292 23.20 -12.98 -2.04
C ALA A 292 24.00 -12.72 -0.75
N PRO A 293 25.03 -13.52 -0.43
CA PRO A 293 25.92 -13.20 0.68
C PRO A 293 26.73 -11.93 0.37
N LEU A 294 27.27 -11.28 1.41
CA LEU A 294 27.88 -9.94 1.27
C LEU A 294 29.11 -9.95 0.34
N GLU A 295 29.90 -11.02 0.40
CA GLU A 295 31.07 -11.25 -0.44
C GLU A 295 30.75 -11.38 -1.94
N ASP A 296 29.53 -11.78 -2.29
CA ASP A 296 29.13 -12.05 -3.69
C ASP A 296 28.30 -10.88 -4.29
N LEU A 297 28.17 -9.75 -3.59
CA LEU A 297 27.34 -8.64 -4.06
C LEU A 297 27.79 -8.04 -5.39
N VAL A 298 29.09 -8.05 -5.68
CA VAL A 298 29.60 -7.60 -6.99
C VAL A 298 29.16 -8.56 -8.08
N GLU A 299 29.24 -9.87 -7.85
CA GLU A 299 28.75 -10.88 -8.80
C GLU A 299 27.24 -10.78 -9.01
N ALA A 300 26.49 -10.62 -7.92
CA ALA A 300 25.04 -10.41 -7.97
C ALA A 300 24.70 -9.14 -8.78
N PHE A 301 25.45 -8.05 -8.59
CA PHE A 301 25.28 -6.84 -9.38
C PHE A 301 25.55 -7.09 -10.86
N GLU A 302 26.62 -7.80 -11.21
CA GLU A 302 26.94 -8.08 -12.59
C GLU A 302 25.88 -8.96 -13.28
N ALA A 303 25.44 -10.01 -12.60
CA ALA A 303 24.46 -10.96 -13.12
C ALA A 303 23.02 -10.40 -13.20
N GLY A 304 22.63 -9.57 -12.23
CA GLY A 304 21.23 -9.13 -12.06
C GLY A 304 20.94 -7.68 -12.48
N SER A 305 21.94 -6.94 -12.96
CA SER A 305 21.73 -5.54 -13.34
C SER A 305 20.90 -5.36 -14.59
N ARG A 306 20.03 -4.35 -14.58
CA ARG A 306 19.31 -3.87 -15.76
C ARG A 306 19.96 -2.60 -16.30
N THR A 307 20.13 -2.53 -17.62
CA THR A 307 20.55 -1.32 -18.32
C THR A 307 19.33 -0.56 -18.82
N PHE A 308 19.35 0.76 -18.72
CA PHE A 308 18.29 1.63 -19.21
C PHE A 308 18.91 2.90 -19.82
N THR A 309 18.15 3.62 -20.64
CA THR A 309 18.61 4.87 -21.25
C THR A 309 17.77 6.03 -20.74
N ILE A 310 18.42 7.05 -20.17
CA ILE A 310 17.80 8.32 -19.80
C ILE A 310 18.52 9.41 -20.58
N ASN A 311 17.78 10.20 -21.36
CA ASN A 311 18.33 11.34 -22.11
C ASN A 311 19.54 11.01 -23.01
N GLY A 312 19.59 9.78 -23.55
CA GLY A 312 20.70 9.31 -24.39
C GLY A 312 21.90 8.73 -23.63
N GLU A 313 21.93 8.83 -22.30
CA GLU A 313 22.94 8.20 -21.46
C GLU A 313 22.48 6.82 -20.98
N GLN A 314 23.38 5.83 -21.02
CA GLN A 314 23.12 4.50 -20.47
C GLN A 314 23.33 4.51 -18.96
N GLY A 315 22.25 4.29 -18.21
CA GLY A 315 22.28 3.99 -16.79
C GLY A 315 22.22 2.48 -16.54
N ARG A 316 22.74 2.07 -15.37
CA ARG A 316 22.67 0.69 -14.88
C ARG A 316 22.02 0.68 -13.49
N SER A 317 21.05 -0.19 -13.27
CA SER A 317 20.40 -0.42 -11.98
C SER A 317 20.72 -1.83 -11.52
N GLY A 318 21.33 -1.99 -10.35
CA GLY A 318 21.57 -3.31 -9.77
C GLY A 318 20.28 -4.00 -9.31
N PRO A 319 20.33 -5.30 -9.07
CA PRO A 319 19.19 -6.06 -8.57
C PRO A 319 18.83 -5.67 -7.13
N ILE A 320 17.61 -6.00 -6.72
CA ILE A 320 17.25 -6.06 -5.30
C ILE A 320 17.65 -7.45 -4.80
N VAL A 321 18.34 -7.50 -3.68
CA VAL A 321 18.81 -8.73 -3.05
C VAL A 321 18.40 -8.76 -1.58
N LEU A 322 18.27 -9.96 -1.05
CA LEU A 322 18.27 -10.23 0.37
C LEU A 322 19.69 -10.63 0.76
N THR A 323 20.22 -10.06 1.83
CA THR A 323 21.55 -10.40 2.33
C THR A 323 21.58 -10.47 3.84
N LYS A 324 22.66 -11.01 4.39
CA LYS A 324 22.86 -11.21 5.82
C LYS A 324 24.22 -10.67 6.22
N GLY A 325 24.25 -9.87 7.28
CA GLY A 325 25.48 -9.25 7.76
C GLY A 325 25.52 -9.07 9.27
N THR A 326 26.72 -8.90 9.79
CA THR A 326 26.93 -8.35 11.13
C THR A 326 27.09 -6.85 11.02
N VAL A 327 26.35 -6.08 11.82
CA VAL A 327 26.44 -4.63 11.85
C VAL A 327 27.80 -4.21 12.42
N ASN A 328 28.66 -3.60 11.61
CA ASN A 328 29.93 -3.05 12.08
C ASN A 328 29.76 -1.63 12.63
N ARG A 329 29.00 -0.79 11.92
CA ARG A 329 28.67 0.58 12.31
C ARG A 329 27.24 0.92 11.95
N MET A 330 26.62 1.85 12.66
CA MET A 330 25.29 2.37 12.30
C MET A 330 25.12 3.83 12.73
N SER A 331 24.36 4.59 11.94
CA SER A 331 23.93 5.96 12.27
C SER A 331 22.42 5.95 12.42
N THR A 332 21.94 5.91 13.67
CA THR A 332 20.51 5.96 13.97
C THR A 332 19.97 7.38 14.05
N GLU A 333 20.86 8.37 14.11
CA GLU A 333 20.52 9.78 13.96
C GLU A 333 20.60 10.15 12.48
N SER A 334 19.62 10.92 12.02
CA SER A 334 19.54 11.34 10.63
C SER A 334 20.62 12.36 10.30
N ARG A 335 21.11 12.30 9.07
CA ARG A 335 21.92 13.35 8.44
C ARG A 335 21.14 13.97 7.30
N ASP A 336 21.43 15.22 7.00
CA ASP A 336 20.84 15.89 5.84
C ASP A 336 21.20 15.14 4.54
N ASN A 337 20.19 14.87 3.74
CA ASN A 337 20.31 14.20 2.46
C ASN A 337 19.34 14.81 1.43
N GLN A 338 19.83 15.74 0.62
CA GLN A 338 19.05 16.39 -0.44
C GLN A 338 18.47 15.44 -1.50
N TYR A 339 18.93 14.19 -1.55
CA TYR A 339 18.46 13.18 -2.49
C TYR A 339 17.36 12.29 -1.90
N ASP A 340 17.10 12.37 -0.60
CA ASP A 340 15.99 11.68 0.06
C ASP A 340 14.71 12.50 -0.03
N GLU A 341 13.55 11.84 0.03
CA GLU A 341 12.25 12.50 -0.10
C GLU A 341 11.98 13.52 1.02
N ASP A 342 12.37 13.19 2.26
CA ASP A 342 12.19 14.06 3.43
C ASP A 342 13.49 14.72 3.87
N GLY A 343 14.52 14.68 3.02
CA GLY A 343 15.79 15.31 3.28
C GLY A 343 16.64 14.61 4.34
N ARG A 344 16.30 13.37 4.77
CA ARG A 344 16.97 12.66 5.87
C ARG A 344 17.58 11.35 5.40
N GLY A 345 18.81 11.08 5.83
CA GLY A 345 19.51 9.84 5.54
C GLY A 345 20.11 9.20 6.78
N TYR A 346 20.08 7.88 6.81
CA TYR A 346 20.68 7.04 7.84
C TYR A 346 21.65 6.07 7.17
N SER A 347 22.47 5.39 7.97
CA SER A 347 23.39 4.39 7.41
C SER A 347 23.62 3.22 8.35
N ILE A 348 23.97 2.10 7.73
CA ILE A 348 24.43 0.90 8.40
C ILE A 348 25.63 0.38 7.60
N THR A 349 26.61 -0.21 8.27
CA THR A 349 27.73 -0.87 7.62
C THR A 349 27.72 -2.34 8.03
N LEU A 350 27.77 -3.23 7.05
CA LEU A 350 27.66 -4.66 7.25
C LEU A 350 28.99 -5.35 6.94
N THR A 351 29.34 -6.35 7.74
CA THR A 351 30.52 -7.18 7.52
C THR A 351 30.18 -8.66 7.71
N SER A 352 31.01 -9.53 7.14
CA SER A 352 30.97 -10.98 7.33
C SER A 352 32.39 -11.52 7.56
N THR A 353 32.51 -12.69 8.16
CA THR A 353 33.82 -13.36 8.30
C THR A 353 34.45 -13.63 6.93
N ALA A 354 33.65 -13.92 5.91
CA ALA A 354 34.13 -14.13 4.55
C ALA A 354 34.69 -12.83 3.94
N LEU A 355 33.96 -11.71 4.03
CA LEU A 355 34.46 -10.40 3.60
C LEU A 355 35.74 -9.98 4.30
N GLN A 356 35.81 -10.17 5.62
CA GLN A 356 37.03 -9.89 6.40
C GLN A 356 38.18 -10.80 6.00
N SER A 357 37.92 -12.05 5.63
CA SER A 357 38.95 -12.97 5.14
C SER A 357 39.47 -12.57 3.76
N GLN A 358 38.60 -12.07 2.87
CA GLN A 358 38.97 -11.63 1.53
C GLN A 358 39.74 -10.29 1.52
N HIS A 359 39.33 -9.34 2.38
CA HIS A 359 39.82 -7.95 2.32
C HIS A 359 40.63 -7.50 3.54
N GLY A 360 40.71 -8.33 4.60
CA GLY A 360 41.40 -8.00 5.85
C GLY A 360 40.69 -6.89 6.62
N SER A 361 41.45 -5.89 7.07
CA SER A 361 40.94 -4.72 7.81
C SER A 361 40.75 -3.47 6.95
N LYS A 362 40.66 -3.63 5.62
CA LYS A 362 40.46 -2.52 4.69
C LYS A 362 39.00 -2.11 4.65
N ASP A 363 38.72 -0.90 4.14
CA ASP A 363 37.34 -0.40 3.95
C ASP A 363 36.47 -1.33 3.07
N SER A 364 37.08 -2.17 2.23
CA SER A 364 36.39 -3.18 1.42
C SER A 364 35.89 -4.40 2.21
N ALA A 365 36.27 -4.55 3.49
CA ALA A 365 35.75 -5.60 4.37
C ALA A 365 34.34 -5.27 4.93
N ASP A 366 33.81 -4.13 4.53
CA ASP A 366 32.58 -3.53 4.99
C ASP A 366 31.74 -3.10 3.78
N VAL A 367 30.44 -3.41 3.81
CA VAL A 367 29.47 -2.98 2.81
C VAL A 367 28.64 -1.84 3.39
N MET A 368 28.67 -0.68 2.73
CA MET A 368 27.87 0.48 3.14
C MET A 368 26.40 0.29 2.71
N GLY A 369 25.50 0.41 3.67
CA GLY A 369 24.05 0.46 3.50
C GLY A 369 23.50 1.86 3.76
N TRP A 370 22.82 2.44 2.78
CA TRP A 370 22.14 3.73 2.91
C TRP A 370 20.64 3.52 3.15
N ILE A 371 20.10 4.09 4.22
CA ILE A 371 18.70 3.97 4.62
C ILE A 371 18.04 5.34 4.44
N GLY A 372 16.99 5.42 3.61
CA GLY A 372 16.19 6.63 3.41
C GLY A 372 15.14 6.86 4.51
N SER A 373 14.53 8.04 4.54
CA SER A 373 13.52 8.41 5.55
C SER A 373 12.34 7.44 5.56
N ALA A 374 11.83 7.10 4.39
CA ALA A 374 10.71 6.17 4.21
C ALA A 374 10.97 4.80 4.83
N CYS A 375 12.16 4.23 4.59
CA CYS A 375 12.54 2.96 5.19
C CYS A 375 12.64 3.09 6.71
N HIS A 376 13.25 4.17 7.20
CA HIS A 376 13.35 4.43 8.63
C HIS A 376 11.96 4.50 9.30
N ASP A 377 11.09 5.35 8.77
CA ASP A 377 9.82 5.72 9.38
C ASP A 377 8.79 4.58 9.26
N LEU A 378 8.80 3.83 8.16
CA LEU A 378 7.76 2.81 7.88
C LEU A 378 8.13 1.38 8.28
N THR A 379 9.41 1.12 8.60
CA THR A 379 9.90 -0.26 8.82
C THR A 379 10.72 -0.46 10.10
N THR A 380 11.05 0.61 10.83
CA THR A 380 11.82 0.56 12.09
C THR A 380 13.16 -0.20 11.99
N PRO A 381 14.05 0.12 11.03
CA PRO A 381 15.19 -0.72 10.62
C PRO A 381 16.31 -0.88 11.66
N PHE A 382 16.25 -0.17 12.79
CA PHE A 382 17.24 -0.23 13.88
C PHE A 382 16.73 -0.96 15.12
N SER A 383 15.60 -1.64 15.02
CA SER A 383 14.96 -2.37 16.10
C SER A 383 14.70 -3.82 15.73
N ALA A 384 14.77 -4.72 16.71
CA ALA A 384 14.21 -6.05 16.62
C ALA A 384 12.82 -6.06 17.28
N ARG A 385 11.90 -6.84 16.73
CA ARG A 385 10.56 -7.00 17.31
C ARG A 385 10.50 -8.24 18.20
N THR A 386 9.74 -8.11 19.28
CA THR A 386 9.21 -9.21 20.09
C THR A 386 7.69 -9.05 20.15
N ASP A 387 7.00 -10.02 20.75
CA ASP A 387 5.55 -9.94 20.93
C ASP A 387 5.15 -8.73 21.78
N ASP A 388 6.03 -8.28 22.69
CA ASP A 388 5.73 -7.24 23.68
C ASP A 388 6.38 -5.87 23.38
N GLU A 389 7.57 -5.86 22.76
CA GLU A 389 8.37 -4.64 22.62
C GLU A 389 9.19 -4.57 21.31
N LEU A 390 9.47 -3.34 20.88
CA LEU A 390 10.51 -3.01 19.92
C LEU A 390 11.83 -2.74 20.66
N ILE A 391 12.85 -3.54 20.36
CA ILE A 391 14.15 -3.51 21.04
C ILE A 391 15.19 -2.91 20.09
N PRO A 392 15.70 -1.69 20.34
CA PRO A 392 16.79 -1.14 19.56
C PRO A 392 18.03 -2.05 19.65
N PHE A 393 18.59 -2.41 18.50
CA PHE A 393 19.81 -3.22 18.47
C PHE A 393 21.06 -2.33 18.39
N ALA A 394 22.19 -2.87 18.83
CA ALA A 394 23.51 -2.25 18.79
C ALA A 394 24.36 -2.81 17.65
N GLU A 395 25.52 -2.19 17.44
CA GLU A 395 26.60 -2.77 16.63
C GLU A 395 26.94 -4.20 17.12
N ARG A 396 27.47 -5.00 16.19
CA ARG A 396 27.73 -6.44 16.29
C ARG A 396 26.48 -7.32 16.36
N SER A 397 25.30 -6.76 16.15
CA SER A 397 24.08 -7.54 15.91
C SER A 397 24.11 -8.17 14.51
N THR A 398 23.54 -9.36 14.35
CA THR A 398 23.31 -9.95 13.03
C THR A 398 21.95 -9.55 12.50
N VAL A 399 21.90 -9.05 11.27
CA VAL A 399 20.69 -8.58 10.61
C VAL A 399 20.56 -9.19 9.22
N LEU A 400 19.33 -9.21 8.72
CA LEU A 400 19.03 -9.41 7.31
C LEU A 400 18.68 -8.06 6.69
N VAL A 401 19.10 -7.85 5.45
CA VAL A 401 18.87 -6.60 4.74
C VAL A 401 18.30 -6.90 3.37
N CYS A 402 17.18 -6.26 3.04
CA CYS A 402 16.69 -6.15 1.68
C CYS A 402 17.15 -4.80 1.12
N GLY A 403 17.74 -4.81 -0.07
CA GLY A 403 18.09 -3.56 -0.71
C GLY A 403 18.61 -3.72 -2.12
N ARG A 404 18.72 -2.59 -2.80
CA ARG A 404 19.24 -2.54 -4.17
C ARG A 404 20.76 -2.41 -4.15
N VAL A 405 21.44 -3.32 -4.83
CA VAL A 405 22.90 -3.30 -4.93
C VAL A 405 23.35 -2.20 -5.90
N ALA A 406 24.40 -1.49 -5.53
CA ALA A 406 25.13 -0.57 -6.38
C ALA A 406 26.63 -0.81 -6.24
N VAL A 407 27.37 -0.80 -7.36
CA VAL A 407 28.82 -0.96 -7.37
C VAL A 407 29.47 0.34 -7.81
N LYS A 408 30.37 0.87 -6.98
CA LYS A 408 31.24 1.98 -7.34
C LYS A 408 32.59 1.41 -7.76
N ARG A 409 33.02 1.71 -8.98
CA ARG A 409 34.35 1.34 -9.47
C ARG A 409 35.31 2.51 -9.23
N LYS A 410 36.32 2.31 -8.38
CA LYS A 410 37.32 3.34 -8.06
C LYS A 410 38.70 2.70 -8.03
N ASP A 411 39.65 3.28 -8.76
CA ASP A 411 41.06 2.85 -8.80
C ASP A 411 41.23 1.35 -9.12
N GLY A 412 40.35 0.81 -9.99
CA GLY A 412 40.35 -0.61 -10.37
C GLY A 412 39.73 -1.56 -9.33
N VAL A 413 39.17 -1.03 -8.24
CA VAL A 413 38.48 -1.80 -7.20
C VAL A 413 36.97 -1.55 -7.30
N ASP A 414 36.22 -2.65 -7.32
CA ASP A 414 34.76 -2.63 -7.25
C ASP A 414 34.34 -2.64 -5.78
N ILE A 415 33.60 -1.60 -5.38
CA ILE A 415 33.15 -1.39 -4.01
C ILE A 415 31.62 -1.48 -4.01
N PRO A 416 31.04 -2.59 -3.50
CA PRO A 416 29.60 -2.73 -3.40
C PRO A 416 29.03 -1.85 -2.28
N SER A 417 27.80 -1.40 -2.50
CA SER A 417 26.97 -0.70 -1.51
C SER A 417 25.51 -1.11 -1.71
N ILE A 418 24.71 -0.92 -0.68
CA ILE A 418 23.29 -1.29 -0.68
C ILE A 418 22.47 -0.03 -0.42
N LYS A 419 21.48 0.20 -1.27
CA LYS A 419 20.39 1.10 -0.97
C LYS A 419 19.31 0.31 -0.24
N VAL A 420 19.29 0.45 1.08
CA VAL A 420 18.48 -0.35 2.00
C VAL A 420 17.01 0.03 1.86
N MET A 421 16.18 -1.01 1.73
CA MET A 421 14.72 -0.92 1.62
C MET A 421 14.04 -1.48 2.87
N GLY A 422 14.68 -2.43 3.56
CA GLY A 422 14.22 -2.97 4.83
C GLY A 422 15.33 -3.71 5.57
N VAL A 423 15.23 -3.74 6.90
CA VAL A 423 16.16 -4.45 7.78
C VAL A 423 15.34 -5.30 8.74
N PHE A 424 15.69 -6.59 8.84
CA PHE A 424 15.12 -7.49 9.83
C PHE A 424 16.17 -7.88 10.86
N ALA A 425 15.78 -7.86 12.13
CA ALA A 425 16.62 -8.30 13.24
C ALA A 425 15.82 -9.26 14.14
N ASP A 426 16.37 -10.44 14.39
CA ASP A 426 15.79 -11.42 15.34
C ASP A 426 16.22 -11.02 16.76
N SER A 427 15.25 -10.82 17.64
CA SER A 427 15.47 -10.39 19.03
C SER A 427 16.46 -11.28 19.81
N ARG A 428 16.62 -12.54 19.40
CA ARG A 428 17.55 -13.53 20.01
C ARG A 428 18.97 -13.45 19.44
N ARG A 429 19.18 -12.71 18.36
CA ARG A 429 20.46 -12.58 17.63
C ARG A 429 21.05 -11.16 17.71
N ILE A 430 20.33 -10.23 18.31
CA ILE A 430 20.80 -8.87 18.50
C ILE A 430 21.59 -8.70 19.79
N ARG A 431 22.47 -7.71 19.79
CA ARG A 431 22.91 -7.06 21.03
C ARG A 431 21.96 -5.92 21.31
N ARG A 432 21.32 -5.89 22.48
CA ARG A 432 20.47 -4.76 22.87
C ARG A 432 21.32 -3.49 22.96
N ARG A 433 20.83 -2.39 22.40
CA ARG A 433 21.46 -1.09 22.58
C ARG A 433 21.19 -0.62 24.00
N GLN A 434 22.25 -0.27 24.73
CA GLN A 434 22.07 0.46 25.98
C GLN A 434 21.60 1.87 25.61
N THR A 435 20.37 2.20 25.99
CA THR A 435 19.99 3.60 26.18
C THR A 435 20.87 4.13 27.32
N GLY A 436 21.50 5.29 27.12
CA GLY A 436 22.40 5.86 28.12
C GLY A 436 21.74 5.88 29.49
N GLY A 437 22.45 5.37 30.50
CA GLY A 437 22.06 5.58 31.90
C GLY A 437 22.04 7.07 32.21
N ASP A 438 21.24 7.45 33.20
CA ASP A 438 21.06 8.82 33.68
C ASP A 438 22.41 9.56 33.81
N THR A 439 22.73 10.45 32.88
CA THR A 439 23.97 11.27 32.93
C THR A 439 23.78 12.50 33.82
N GLY A 440 22.85 12.47 34.77
CA GLY A 440 22.69 13.51 35.77
C GLY A 440 23.92 13.63 36.67
N GLU A 441 24.24 14.85 37.08
CA GLU A 441 25.35 15.16 38.01
C GLU A 441 25.28 14.38 39.34
N GLY A 442 24.13 13.81 39.68
CA GLY A 442 23.93 12.96 40.86
C GLY A 442 24.71 11.64 40.86
N GLN A 443 25.35 11.24 39.75
CA GLN A 443 26.24 10.07 39.72
C GLN A 443 27.67 10.36 40.20
N PHE A 444 28.03 11.63 40.38
CA PHE A 444 29.37 12.06 40.82
C PHE A 444 29.40 12.63 42.25
N ASN A 445 28.29 12.53 42.99
CA ASN A 445 28.18 13.01 44.38
C ASN A 445 28.28 11.89 45.41
#